data_AF-G9LAS9-F1
#
_entry.id   AF-G9LAS9-F1
#
_cell.length_a   1.000
_cell.length_b   1.000
_cell.length_c   1.000
_cell.angle_alpha   90.00
_cell.angle_beta   90.00
_cell.angle_gamma   90.00
#
_symmetry.space_group_name_H-M   'P 1'
#
loop_
_entity.id
_entity.type
_entity.pdbx_description
1 polymer ?
#
loop_
_entity_poly.entity_id
_entity_poly.type
_entity_poly.pdbx_seq_one_letter_code
_entity_poly.pdbx_strand_id
1 'polypeptide(L)'
;MSTKSMIRDVELAEEVLSEKAGGPQGSRSCLCLSLFSFLLVAGATTLFCLLHFGVIGPQREEQSPGGPSINSPLVQTLRSSSQASSNKPVAHVVADINSPGQLRWWDSYANALMANGVKLEDNQLVVPADGLYLIYSQVLFRGQGCPSTPLFLTHTISRIAVSYQTKVNILSAIKSPCHRETPEWAEAKPWYEPIYQGGVFQLEKGDRLSAEINLPDYLDYAESGQVYFGIIAL
;
A
#
# COMPACT_ATOMS: atom_id res chain seq x y z
N MET A 1 65.27 25.44 -66.07
CA MET A 1 65.79 26.28 -64.98
C MET A 1 64.62 27.08 -64.42
N SER A 2 64.34 27.10 -63.13
CA SER A 2 65.31 26.96 -62.04
C SER A 2 64.74 26.11 -60.91
N THR A 3 65.45 25.02 -60.58
CA THR A 3 65.31 24.20 -59.36
C THR A 3 65.36 25.05 -58.07
N LYS A 4 65.72 26.33 -58.20
CA LYS A 4 65.75 27.35 -57.16
C LYS A 4 64.36 27.87 -56.74
N SER A 5 63.31 27.72 -57.55
CA SER A 5 61.94 28.11 -57.15
C SER A 5 61.30 27.07 -56.22
N MET A 6 61.56 25.78 -56.48
CA MET A 6 60.93 24.69 -55.73
C MET A 6 61.57 24.49 -54.34
N ILE A 7 62.86 24.81 -54.18
CA ILE A 7 63.54 24.81 -52.87
C ILE A 7 63.01 25.95 -52.00
N ARG A 8 62.69 27.11 -52.59
CA ARG A 8 62.16 28.25 -51.85
C ARG A 8 60.77 27.96 -51.27
N ASP A 9 59.93 27.22 -52.01
CA ASP A 9 58.58 26.86 -51.54
C ASP A 9 58.60 25.75 -50.48
N VAL A 10 59.62 24.88 -50.48
CA VAL A 10 59.81 23.87 -49.42
C VAL A 10 60.42 24.50 -48.16
N GLU A 11 61.38 25.42 -48.30
CA GLU A 11 61.99 26.12 -47.16
C GLU A 11 61.00 27.12 -46.51
N LEU A 12 60.13 27.79 -47.30
CA LEU A 12 59.06 28.64 -46.76
C LEU A 12 57.97 27.82 -46.05
N ALA A 13 57.70 26.60 -46.52
CA ALA A 13 56.75 25.70 -45.87
C ALA A 13 57.34 25.10 -44.57
N GLU A 14 58.65 24.87 -44.52
CA GLU A 14 59.33 24.34 -43.33
C GLU A 14 59.55 25.42 -42.25
N GLU A 15 59.80 26.69 -42.62
CA GLU A 15 59.78 27.81 -41.66
C GLU A 15 58.38 28.09 -41.11
N VAL A 16 57.34 28.10 -41.95
CA VAL A 16 55.94 28.30 -41.49
C VAL A 16 55.46 27.16 -40.60
N LEU A 17 56.01 25.95 -40.73
CA LEU A 17 55.70 24.82 -39.86
C LEU A 17 56.53 24.77 -38.57
N SER A 18 57.75 25.34 -38.56
CA SER A 18 58.58 25.38 -37.34
C SER A 18 58.33 26.60 -36.45
N GLU A 19 57.86 27.73 -36.98
CA GLU A 19 57.69 28.96 -36.19
C GLU A 19 56.31 29.12 -35.51
N LYS A 20 55.50 28.06 -35.49
CA LYS A 20 54.40 27.96 -34.51
C LYS A 20 54.37 26.63 -33.78
N ALA A 21 55.57 26.17 -33.40
CA ALA A 21 55.79 25.42 -32.17
C ALA A 21 55.48 26.28 -30.93
N GLY A 22 54.24 26.77 -30.82
CA GLY A 22 53.66 27.22 -29.57
C GLY A 22 52.86 26.05 -29.02
N GLY A 23 53.51 25.20 -28.22
CA GLY A 23 52.91 23.98 -27.69
C GLY A 23 51.53 24.25 -27.05
N PRO A 24 50.60 23.28 -27.05
CA PRO A 24 49.35 23.45 -26.35
C PRO A 24 49.65 23.50 -24.85
N GLN A 25 49.79 24.72 -24.34
CA GLN A 25 49.61 25.08 -22.93
C GLN A 25 48.13 24.92 -22.57
N GLY A 26 47.56 23.76 -22.90
CA GLY A 26 46.15 23.41 -22.80
C GLY A 26 45.92 21.94 -22.40
N SER A 27 46.95 21.09 -22.40
CA SER A 27 46.81 19.70 -21.96
C SER A 27 46.77 19.59 -20.42
N ARG A 28 47.66 20.29 -19.70
CA ARG A 28 47.67 20.25 -18.22
C ARG A 28 46.48 20.99 -17.60
N SER A 29 46.04 22.11 -18.19
CA SER A 29 44.89 22.85 -17.66
C SER A 29 43.58 22.06 -17.81
N CYS A 30 43.36 21.40 -18.96
CA CYS A 30 42.17 20.58 -19.19
C CYS A 30 42.15 19.29 -18.34
N LEU A 31 43.31 18.62 -18.18
CA LEU A 31 43.45 17.46 -17.29
C LEU A 31 43.22 17.86 -15.82
N CYS A 32 43.76 18.99 -15.38
CA CYS A 32 43.50 19.49 -14.03
C CYS A 32 42.02 19.81 -13.82
N LEU A 33 41.36 20.51 -14.75
CA LEU A 33 39.93 20.84 -14.65
C LEU A 33 39.05 19.59 -14.61
N SER A 34 39.39 18.56 -15.40
CA SER A 34 38.71 17.26 -15.38
C SER A 34 38.88 16.54 -14.03
N LEU A 35 40.11 16.51 -13.50
CA LEU A 35 40.40 15.92 -12.19
C LEU A 35 39.72 16.69 -11.05
N PHE A 36 39.69 18.02 -11.09
CA PHE A 36 38.98 18.85 -10.11
C PHE A 36 37.47 18.60 -10.17
N SER A 37 36.90 18.48 -11.37
CA SER A 37 35.47 18.19 -11.54
C SER A 37 35.12 16.79 -11.00
N PHE A 38 35.96 15.80 -11.28
CA PHE A 38 35.77 14.44 -10.75
C PHE A 38 35.87 14.41 -9.22
N LEU A 39 36.86 15.10 -8.63
CA LEU A 39 37.00 15.20 -7.18
C LEU A 39 35.84 15.94 -6.51
N LEU A 40 35.31 16.99 -7.16
CA LEU A 40 34.13 17.71 -6.66
C LEU A 40 32.88 16.83 -6.68
N VAL A 41 32.66 16.06 -7.75
CA VAL A 41 31.51 15.14 -7.84
C VAL A 41 31.66 13.98 -6.85
N ALA A 42 32.86 13.40 -6.72
CA ALA A 42 33.15 12.37 -5.72
C ALA A 42 32.97 12.90 -4.28
N GLY A 43 33.42 14.14 -4.01
CA GLY A 43 33.22 14.80 -2.72
C GLY A 43 31.75 15.09 -2.42
N ALA A 44 31.00 15.59 -3.41
CA ALA A 44 29.57 15.88 -3.25
C ALA A 44 28.75 14.60 -3.04
N THR A 45 29.04 13.53 -3.79
CA THR A 45 28.37 12.23 -3.65
C THR A 45 28.69 11.57 -2.31
N THR A 46 29.96 11.61 -1.86
CA THR A 46 30.32 11.09 -0.53
C THR A 46 29.68 11.90 0.59
N LEU A 47 29.66 13.24 0.51
CA LEU A 47 28.95 14.08 1.48
C LEU A 47 27.44 13.81 1.48
N PHE A 48 26.82 13.67 0.30
CA PHE A 48 25.41 13.32 0.19
C PHE A 48 25.11 11.94 0.81
N CYS A 49 25.96 10.93 0.56
CA CYS A 49 25.85 9.64 1.21
C CYS A 49 26.02 9.75 2.72
N LEU A 50 27.00 10.50 3.21
CA LEU A 50 27.23 10.69 4.65
C LEU A 50 26.09 11.46 5.33
N LEU A 51 25.42 12.37 4.62
CA LEU A 51 24.21 13.06 5.09
C LEU A 51 22.99 12.12 5.08
N HIS A 52 22.80 11.37 4.00
CA HIS A 52 21.66 10.45 3.83
C HIS A 52 21.73 9.26 4.80
N PHE A 53 22.93 8.72 5.04
CA PHE A 53 23.18 7.66 6.01
C PHE A 53 23.46 8.19 7.43
N GLY A 54 23.29 9.50 7.65
CA GLY A 54 23.29 10.11 8.99
C GLY A 54 24.64 10.14 9.72
N VAL A 55 25.75 9.98 9.01
CA VAL A 55 27.12 9.96 9.57
C VAL A 55 27.66 11.39 9.80
N ILE A 56 27.25 12.36 8.97
CA ILE A 56 27.62 13.78 9.07
C ILE A 56 26.35 14.66 9.00
N GLY A 57 25.41 14.43 9.90
CA GLY A 57 24.36 15.39 10.27
C GLY A 57 24.57 15.79 11.74
N PRO A 58 23.87 16.79 12.29
CA PRO A 58 23.94 17.04 13.73
C PRO A 58 23.63 15.72 14.43
N GLN A 59 24.63 15.18 15.14
CA GLN A 59 24.47 14.06 16.04
C GLN A 59 23.27 14.42 16.91
N ARG A 60 22.16 13.72 16.72
CA ARG A 60 21.07 13.78 17.67
C ARG A 60 21.64 13.11 18.91
N GLU A 61 22.16 13.93 19.82
CA GLU A 61 22.59 13.51 21.15
C GLU A 61 21.47 12.67 21.76
N GLU A 62 21.67 11.36 21.80
CA GLU A 62 21.07 10.55 22.84
C GLU A 62 21.85 10.84 24.12
N GLN A 63 21.09 11.17 25.17
CA GLN A 63 21.47 11.42 26.57
C GLN A 63 21.89 12.85 26.98
N SER A 64 20.86 13.67 27.26
CA SER A 64 20.80 14.48 28.47
C SER A 64 19.33 14.76 28.85
N PRO A 65 18.96 14.81 30.16
CA PRO A 65 17.56 14.78 30.60
C PRO A 65 16.91 16.16 30.51
N GLY A 66 15.91 16.30 29.65
CA GLY A 66 15.01 17.48 29.61
C GLY A 66 15.08 18.29 28.32
N GLY A 67 14.17 18.00 27.38
CA GLY A 67 13.95 18.75 26.13
C GLY A 67 12.66 18.29 25.44
N PRO A 68 12.00 19.17 24.65
CA PRO A 68 10.54 19.31 24.63
C PRO A 68 9.82 18.12 23.99
N SER A 69 8.77 17.68 24.68
CA SER A 69 7.88 16.61 24.25
C SER A 69 7.31 16.90 22.85
N ILE A 70 7.77 16.14 21.85
CA ILE A 70 7.04 15.99 20.58
C ILE A 70 5.80 15.14 20.93
N ASN A 71 4.80 15.80 21.50
CA ASN A 71 3.45 15.30 21.68
C ASN A 71 2.77 15.35 20.32
N SER A 72 3.26 14.52 19.40
CA SER A 72 2.44 14.11 18.28
C SER A 72 1.33 13.26 18.89
N PRO A 73 0.04 13.67 18.81
CA PRO A 73 -1.06 12.86 19.31
C PRO A 73 -1.02 11.46 18.70
N LEU A 74 -0.54 11.33 17.44
CA LEU A 74 -0.33 10.04 16.77
C LEU A 74 0.70 9.15 17.49
N VAL A 75 1.85 9.70 17.90
CA VAL A 75 2.91 8.94 18.59
C VAL A 75 2.48 8.59 20.01
N GLN A 76 1.74 9.47 20.68
CA GLN A 76 1.15 9.18 21.98
C GLN A 76 0.04 8.12 21.89
N THR A 77 -0.84 8.17 20.89
CA THR A 77 -1.87 7.15 20.64
C THR A 77 -1.26 5.80 20.27
N LEU A 78 -0.20 5.78 19.47
CA LEU A 78 0.49 4.53 19.13
C LEU A 78 1.22 3.92 20.34
N ARG A 79 1.88 4.74 21.17
CA ARG A 79 2.52 4.27 22.41
C ARG A 79 1.51 3.87 23.48
N SER A 80 0.41 4.59 23.62
CA SER A 80 -0.65 4.22 24.56
C SER A 80 -1.43 3.00 24.07
N SER A 81 -1.57 2.78 22.76
CA SER A 81 -2.17 1.57 22.21
C SER A 81 -1.24 0.35 22.26
N SER A 82 0.08 0.53 22.24
CA SER A 82 1.04 -0.57 22.50
C SER A 82 1.19 -0.89 23.99
N GLN A 83 0.82 0.05 24.88
CA GLN A 83 0.80 -0.14 26.34
C GLN A 83 -0.59 -0.52 26.87
N ALA A 84 -1.66 -0.20 26.14
CA ALA A 84 -3.00 -0.72 26.40
C ALA A 84 -2.94 -2.22 26.17
N SER A 85 -3.30 -2.98 27.21
CA SER A 85 -3.25 -4.43 27.27
C SER A 85 -3.51 -5.11 25.93
N SER A 86 -2.70 -6.11 25.57
CA SER A 86 -2.88 -7.03 24.44
C SER A 86 -4.23 -7.82 24.45
N ASN A 87 -5.13 -7.46 25.35
CA ASN A 87 -6.40 -8.12 25.66
C ASN A 87 -7.61 -7.44 25.02
N LYS A 88 -7.42 -6.57 24.02
CA LYS A 88 -8.55 -5.97 23.30
C LYS A 88 -9.34 -7.06 22.55
N PRO A 89 -10.66 -7.18 22.76
CA PRO A 89 -11.51 -8.03 21.93
C PRO A 89 -11.25 -7.81 20.44
N VAL A 90 -10.92 -8.87 19.72
CA VAL A 90 -10.57 -8.79 18.30
C VAL A 90 -11.01 -10.04 17.56
N ALA A 91 -11.54 -9.84 16.36
CA ALA A 91 -11.69 -10.89 15.36
C ALA A 91 -11.35 -10.38 13.97
N HIS A 92 -10.76 -11.26 13.17
CA HIS A 92 -10.55 -11.17 11.74
C HIS A 92 -10.80 -12.57 11.18
N VAL A 93 -11.98 -12.78 10.63
CA VAL A 93 -12.40 -14.03 10.00
C VAL A 93 -12.34 -13.89 8.49
N VAL A 94 -11.99 -14.98 7.82
CA VAL A 94 -11.91 -15.05 6.36
C VAL A 94 -13.01 -15.97 5.84
N ALA A 95 -13.33 -15.91 4.56
CA ALA A 95 -14.33 -16.82 4.02
C ALA A 95 -13.79 -18.26 3.91
N ASP A 96 -14.63 -19.25 4.23
CA ASP A 96 -14.34 -20.67 4.03
C ASP A 96 -14.41 -21.04 2.55
N ILE A 97 -13.24 -21.28 1.95
CA ILE A 97 -13.10 -21.67 0.53
C ILE A 97 -13.73 -23.04 0.24
N ASN A 98 -13.97 -23.88 1.26
CA ASN A 98 -14.54 -25.21 1.08
C ASN A 98 -16.08 -25.20 1.03
N SER A 99 -16.70 -24.03 1.19
CA SER A 99 -18.15 -23.83 1.17
C SER A 99 -18.60 -22.97 -0.02
N PRO A 100 -18.34 -23.38 -1.29
CA PRO A 100 -18.68 -22.59 -2.47
C PRO A 100 -20.19 -22.33 -2.57
N GLY A 101 -20.57 -21.17 -3.08
CA GLY A 101 -21.97 -20.73 -3.17
C GLY A 101 -22.57 -20.27 -1.83
N GLN A 102 -21.77 -20.19 -0.76
CA GLN A 102 -22.18 -19.63 0.53
C GLN A 102 -21.06 -18.78 1.12
N LEU A 103 -21.43 -17.66 1.77
CA LEU A 103 -20.48 -16.90 2.57
C LEU A 103 -20.48 -17.43 4.00
N ARG A 104 -19.58 -18.36 4.29
CA ARG A 104 -19.30 -18.81 5.66
C ARG A 104 -18.00 -18.22 6.15
N TRP A 105 -18.02 -17.63 7.33
CA TRP A 105 -16.85 -17.11 8.01
C TRP A 105 -16.11 -18.25 8.73
N TRP A 106 -14.79 -18.16 8.71
CA TRP A 106 -13.88 -19.15 9.25
C TRP A 106 -12.74 -18.47 9.99
N ASP A 107 -12.41 -18.97 11.16
CA ASP A 107 -11.42 -18.42 12.09
C ASP A 107 -10.13 -19.24 12.15
N SER A 108 -10.16 -20.48 11.67
CA SER A 108 -9.04 -21.42 11.72
C SER A 108 -8.22 -21.40 10.42
N TYR A 109 -7.73 -20.22 10.05
CA TYR A 109 -6.86 -19.99 8.88
C TYR A 109 -5.63 -19.15 9.27
N ALA A 110 -4.53 -19.28 8.53
CA ALA A 110 -3.33 -18.47 8.79
C ALA A 110 -3.65 -16.97 8.63
N ASN A 111 -3.29 -16.17 9.64
CA ASN A 111 -3.61 -14.72 9.75
C ASN A 111 -5.09 -14.38 10.00
N ALA A 112 -5.97 -15.38 10.20
CA ALA A 112 -7.22 -15.14 10.90
C ALA A 112 -6.93 -14.92 12.38
N LEU A 113 -7.72 -14.05 13.01
CA LEU A 113 -7.58 -13.70 14.42
C LEU A 113 -8.92 -13.90 15.10
N MET A 114 -8.94 -14.56 16.24
CA MET A 114 -10.09 -14.58 17.13
C MET A 114 -9.54 -14.68 18.54
N ALA A 115 -9.69 -13.61 19.30
CA ALA A 115 -9.07 -13.52 20.62
C ALA A 115 -9.91 -12.66 21.58
N ASN A 116 -9.55 -12.79 22.86
CA ASN A 116 -10.04 -11.91 23.92
C ASN A 116 -11.58 -11.89 24.05
N GLY A 117 -12.20 -13.05 23.86
CA GLY A 117 -13.62 -13.29 24.15
C GLY A 117 -14.57 -13.13 22.97
N VAL A 118 -14.13 -12.60 21.83
CA VAL A 118 -14.97 -12.59 20.61
C VAL A 118 -15.23 -14.03 20.19
N LYS A 119 -16.46 -14.32 19.76
CA LYS A 119 -16.85 -15.64 19.26
C LYS A 119 -17.47 -15.53 17.88
N LEU A 120 -17.38 -16.61 17.11
CA LEU A 120 -18.15 -16.81 15.88
C LEU A 120 -19.21 -17.88 16.14
N GLU A 121 -20.48 -17.45 16.21
CA GLU A 121 -21.63 -18.32 16.45
C GLU A 121 -22.65 -18.08 15.33
N ASP A 122 -23.16 -19.14 14.69
CA ASP A 122 -24.14 -19.05 13.59
C ASP A 122 -23.75 -18.07 12.47
N ASN A 123 -22.46 -18.06 12.09
CA ASN A 123 -21.90 -17.15 11.09
C ASN A 123 -21.92 -15.65 11.49
N GLN A 124 -21.99 -15.36 12.79
CA GLN A 124 -22.03 -14.00 13.35
C GLN A 124 -20.94 -13.81 14.39
N LEU A 125 -20.32 -12.62 14.41
CA LEU A 125 -19.38 -12.24 15.47
C LEU A 125 -20.15 -11.75 16.69
N VAL A 126 -19.89 -12.35 17.85
CA VAL A 126 -20.53 -12.03 19.12
C VAL A 126 -19.61 -11.16 19.97
N VAL A 127 -20.12 -10.00 20.39
CA VAL A 127 -19.38 -8.99 21.16
C VAL A 127 -19.24 -9.42 22.63
N PRO A 128 -18.02 -9.49 23.21
CA PRO A 128 -17.85 -9.97 24.58
C PRO A 128 -18.04 -8.92 25.67
N ALA A 129 -17.94 -7.63 25.35
CA ALA A 129 -18.00 -6.52 26.29
C ALA A 129 -18.48 -5.23 25.62
N ASP A 130 -19.14 -4.37 26.39
CA ASP A 130 -19.60 -3.06 25.94
C ASP A 130 -18.41 -2.17 25.53
N GLY A 131 -18.55 -1.37 24.49
CA GLY A 131 -17.51 -0.44 24.07
C GLY A 131 -17.63 0.07 22.64
N LEU A 132 -16.64 0.86 22.23
CA LEU A 132 -16.45 1.28 20.85
C LEU A 132 -15.67 0.20 20.10
N TYR A 133 -16.19 -0.21 18.95
CA TYR A 133 -15.57 -1.19 18.08
C TYR A 133 -15.39 -0.60 16.69
N LEU A 134 -14.20 -0.75 16.12
CA LEU A 134 -14.02 -0.66 14.67
C LEU A 134 -14.53 -1.96 14.06
N ILE A 135 -15.50 -1.84 13.16
CA ILE A 135 -16.07 -2.95 12.38
C ILE A 135 -15.66 -2.73 10.94
N TYR A 136 -15.23 -3.78 10.25
CA TYR A 136 -14.82 -3.71 8.85
C TYR A 136 -15.05 -5.03 8.12
N SER A 137 -15.35 -4.97 6.83
CA SER A 137 -15.44 -6.15 5.98
C SER A 137 -15.13 -5.81 4.53
N GLN A 138 -14.57 -6.79 3.82
CA GLN A 138 -14.39 -6.74 2.38
C GLN A 138 -14.93 -8.02 1.74
N VAL A 139 -15.55 -7.85 0.58
CA VAL A 139 -15.85 -8.94 -0.35
C VAL A 139 -15.31 -8.58 -1.72
N LEU A 140 -14.93 -9.60 -2.48
CA LEU A 140 -14.59 -9.47 -3.90
C LEU A 140 -15.58 -10.31 -4.70
N PHE A 141 -16.32 -9.65 -5.58
CA PHE A 141 -17.15 -10.33 -6.56
C PHE A 141 -16.40 -10.50 -7.87
N ARG A 142 -16.71 -11.57 -8.60
CA ARG A 142 -16.26 -11.82 -9.97
C ARG A 142 -17.40 -12.33 -10.83
N GLY A 143 -17.26 -12.14 -12.14
CA GLY A 143 -18.13 -12.78 -13.13
C GLY A 143 -17.52 -12.72 -14.52
N GLN A 144 -18.23 -13.29 -15.49
CA GLN A 144 -17.86 -13.28 -16.90
C GLN A 144 -19.03 -12.80 -17.74
N GLY A 145 -18.77 -11.81 -18.60
CA GLY A 145 -19.82 -11.13 -19.35
C GLY A 145 -20.88 -10.51 -18.44
N CYS A 146 -21.96 -10.06 -19.05
CA CYS A 146 -23.08 -9.45 -18.34
C CYS A 146 -24.39 -10.08 -18.80
N PRO A 147 -25.23 -10.58 -17.85
CA PRO A 147 -26.52 -11.16 -18.19
C PRO A 147 -27.50 -10.11 -18.72
N SER A 148 -28.57 -10.57 -19.37
CA SER A 148 -29.69 -9.73 -19.81
C SER A 148 -30.43 -9.05 -18.65
N THR A 149 -30.48 -9.72 -17.50
CA THR A 149 -31.09 -9.19 -16.28
C THR A 149 -30.13 -8.26 -15.52
N PRO A 150 -30.60 -7.11 -15.01
CA PRO A 150 -29.78 -6.24 -14.17
C PRO A 150 -29.17 -6.99 -12.97
N LEU A 151 -27.85 -6.93 -12.86
CA LEU A 151 -27.10 -7.56 -11.77
C LEU A 151 -26.73 -6.50 -10.73
N PHE A 152 -27.29 -6.63 -9.53
CA PHE A 152 -26.96 -5.81 -8.37
C PHE A 152 -26.31 -6.68 -7.30
N LEU A 153 -25.11 -6.27 -6.87
CA LEU A 153 -24.34 -6.94 -5.83
C LEU A 153 -24.40 -6.08 -4.58
N THR A 154 -24.84 -6.66 -3.47
CA THR A 154 -24.95 -5.95 -2.19
C THR A 154 -24.01 -6.57 -1.19
N HIS A 155 -23.37 -5.74 -0.37
CA HIS A 155 -22.62 -6.17 0.79
C HIS A 155 -23.09 -5.34 1.99
N THR A 156 -23.52 -6.02 3.06
CA THR A 156 -24.15 -5.38 4.21
C THR A 156 -23.62 -5.98 5.50
N ILE A 157 -23.20 -5.10 6.40
CA ILE A 157 -22.92 -5.43 7.79
C ILE A 157 -24.14 -5.01 8.62
N SER A 158 -24.67 -5.94 9.39
CA SER A 158 -25.84 -5.74 10.24
C SER A 158 -25.52 -6.06 11.69
N ARG A 159 -26.27 -5.44 12.59
CA ARG A 159 -26.26 -5.67 14.04
C ARG A 159 -27.61 -6.24 14.47
N ILE A 160 -27.58 -7.25 15.32
CA ILE A 160 -28.70 -7.68 16.16
C ILE A 160 -28.31 -7.29 17.58
N ALA A 161 -29.01 -6.31 18.15
CA ALA A 161 -28.70 -5.82 19.49
C ALA A 161 -29.37 -6.70 20.56
N VAL A 162 -28.74 -6.86 21.71
CA VAL A 162 -29.38 -7.58 22.83
C VAL A 162 -30.69 -6.94 23.27
N SER A 163 -30.72 -5.60 23.28
CA SER A 163 -31.87 -4.75 23.60
C SER A 163 -32.93 -4.71 22.49
N TYR A 164 -32.57 -5.06 21.26
CA TYR A 164 -33.45 -5.02 20.10
C TYR A 164 -33.15 -6.17 19.13
N GLN A 165 -33.90 -7.25 19.28
CA GLN A 165 -33.74 -8.54 18.56
C GLN A 165 -34.20 -8.50 17.09
N THR A 166 -34.05 -7.34 16.45
CA THR A 166 -34.28 -7.18 15.00
C THR A 166 -32.96 -6.78 14.34
N LYS A 167 -32.71 -7.36 13.18
CA LYS A 167 -31.52 -7.08 12.39
C LYS A 167 -31.58 -5.68 11.79
N VAL A 168 -30.55 -4.87 12.06
CA VAL A 168 -30.42 -3.50 11.56
C VAL A 168 -29.13 -3.36 10.77
N ASN A 169 -29.20 -2.80 9.56
CA ASN A 169 -28.03 -2.55 8.73
C ASN A 169 -27.25 -1.35 9.27
N ILE A 170 -25.98 -1.56 9.59
CA ILE A 170 -25.09 -0.51 10.11
C ILE A 170 -24.13 0.01 9.04
N LEU A 171 -23.79 -0.83 8.06
CA LEU A 171 -23.04 -0.48 6.85
C LEU A 171 -23.63 -1.24 5.67
N SER A 172 -23.88 -0.57 4.54
CA SER A 172 -24.44 -1.21 3.34
C SER A 172 -23.95 -0.48 2.08
N ALA A 173 -23.69 -1.24 1.02
CA ALA A 173 -23.21 -0.76 -0.25
C ALA A 173 -23.70 -1.68 -1.37
N ILE A 174 -23.86 -1.09 -2.55
CA ILE A 174 -24.37 -1.76 -3.73
C ILE A 174 -23.42 -1.47 -4.91
N LYS A 175 -23.18 -2.48 -5.75
CA LYS A 175 -22.46 -2.37 -7.02
C LYS A 175 -23.29 -2.94 -8.17
N SER A 176 -23.16 -2.31 -9.33
CA SER A 176 -23.76 -2.76 -10.59
C SER A 176 -22.64 -2.97 -11.61
N PRO A 177 -22.00 -4.16 -11.66
CA PRO A 177 -20.91 -4.44 -12.60
C PRO A 177 -21.38 -4.33 -14.06
N CYS A 178 -22.67 -4.59 -14.29
CA CYS A 178 -23.25 -4.67 -15.62
C CYS A 178 -24.13 -3.47 -15.94
N HIS A 179 -23.69 -2.65 -16.89
CA HIS A 179 -24.48 -1.55 -17.44
C HIS A 179 -25.28 -1.96 -18.69
N ARG A 180 -24.76 -2.93 -19.45
CA ARG A 180 -25.38 -3.49 -20.65
C ARG A 180 -25.09 -4.98 -20.73
N GLU A 181 -26.04 -5.73 -21.27
CA GLU A 181 -25.87 -7.15 -21.58
C GLU A 181 -24.69 -7.35 -22.54
N THR A 182 -23.95 -8.44 -22.34
CA THR A 182 -22.95 -8.89 -23.31
C THR A 182 -23.66 -9.71 -24.39
N PRO A 183 -23.64 -9.29 -25.67
CA PRO A 183 -24.27 -10.05 -26.75
C PRO A 183 -23.69 -11.47 -26.87
N GLU A 184 -24.50 -12.44 -27.26
CA GLU A 184 -24.11 -13.86 -27.38
C GLU A 184 -22.94 -14.09 -28.35
N TRP A 185 -22.80 -13.24 -29.37
CA TRP A 185 -21.70 -13.29 -30.34
C TRP A 185 -20.40 -12.63 -29.86
N ALA A 186 -20.44 -11.91 -28.73
CA ALA A 186 -19.29 -11.19 -28.18
C ALA A 186 -18.60 -12.01 -27.08
N GLU A 187 -17.28 -11.86 -26.97
CA GLU A 187 -16.49 -12.52 -25.94
C GLU A 187 -16.91 -12.05 -24.54
N ALA A 188 -17.24 -13.00 -23.66
CA ALA A 188 -17.62 -12.75 -22.27
C ALA A 188 -16.38 -12.40 -21.42
N LYS A 189 -16.05 -11.10 -21.37
CA LYS A 189 -14.90 -10.60 -20.59
C LYS A 189 -15.12 -10.76 -19.08
N PRO A 190 -14.09 -11.15 -18.31
CA PRO A 190 -14.20 -11.21 -16.86
C PRO A 190 -14.28 -9.81 -16.26
N TRP A 191 -14.96 -9.68 -15.13
CA TRP A 191 -15.00 -8.48 -14.31
C TRP A 191 -14.82 -8.83 -12.84
N TYR A 192 -14.35 -7.85 -12.07
CA TYR A 192 -14.12 -7.95 -10.63
C TYR A 192 -14.63 -6.68 -9.95
N GLU A 193 -15.36 -6.82 -8.86
CA GLU A 193 -15.93 -5.70 -8.10
C GLU A 193 -15.67 -5.89 -6.60
N PRO A 194 -14.70 -5.17 -6.02
CA PRO A 194 -14.51 -5.15 -4.58
C PRO A 194 -15.52 -4.24 -3.89
N ILE A 195 -15.98 -4.64 -2.70
CA ILE A 195 -16.74 -3.78 -1.79
C ILE A 195 -16.10 -3.85 -0.42
N TYR A 196 -15.47 -2.74 0.00
CA TYR A 196 -14.97 -2.54 1.36
C TYR A 196 -15.91 -1.64 2.15
N GLN A 197 -16.11 -1.97 3.43
CA GLN A 197 -16.88 -1.18 4.37
C GLN A 197 -16.17 -1.17 5.72
N GLY A 198 -16.24 -0.04 6.42
CA GLY A 198 -15.78 0.04 7.80
C GLY A 198 -16.26 1.28 8.52
N GLY A 199 -16.41 1.17 9.84
CA GLY A 199 -16.90 2.25 10.69
C GLY A 199 -16.75 1.91 12.17
N VAL A 200 -16.85 2.92 13.02
CA VAL A 200 -16.79 2.78 14.47
C VAL A 200 -18.21 2.83 15.05
N PHE A 201 -18.55 1.86 15.90
CA PHE A 201 -19.87 1.75 16.51
C PHE A 201 -19.77 1.45 17.99
N GLN A 202 -20.68 2.02 18.77
CA GLN A 202 -20.91 1.63 20.16
C GLN A 202 -21.73 0.33 20.17
N LEU A 203 -21.19 -0.71 20.80
CA LEU A 203 -21.81 -2.03 20.92
C LEU A 203 -21.99 -2.42 22.38
N GLU A 204 -22.93 -3.32 22.61
CA GLU A 204 -23.23 -3.94 23.90
C GLU A 204 -22.76 -5.40 23.90
N LYS A 205 -22.41 -5.90 25.08
CA LYS A 205 -22.09 -7.31 25.30
C LYS A 205 -23.24 -8.18 24.83
N GLY A 206 -22.93 -9.15 23.99
CA GLY A 206 -23.88 -10.10 23.41
C GLY A 206 -24.49 -9.66 22.09
N ASP A 207 -24.20 -8.43 21.63
CA ASP A 207 -24.57 -8.02 20.28
C ASP A 207 -23.96 -8.97 19.25
N ARG A 208 -24.72 -9.24 18.19
CA ARG A 208 -24.30 -10.10 17.10
C ARG A 208 -24.15 -9.31 15.84
N LEU A 209 -23.03 -9.50 15.15
CA LEU A 209 -22.71 -8.82 13.91
C LEU A 209 -22.61 -9.83 12.78
N SER A 210 -23.30 -9.55 11.68
CA SER A 210 -23.25 -10.36 10.46
C SER A 210 -22.74 -9.50 9.30
N ALA A 211 -21.82 -10.03 8.50
CA ALA A 211 -21.47 -9.47 7.19
C ALA A 211 -21.98 -10.41 6.10
N GLU A 212 -22.85 -9.91 5.23
CA GLU A 212 -23.65 -10.70 4.29
C GLU A 212 -23.73 -10.06 2.91
N ILE A 213 -23.99 -10.90 1.93
CA ILE A 213 -24.17 -10.55 0.53
C ILE A 213 -25.43 -11.20 -0.02
N ASN A 214 -25.98 -10.65 -1.09
CA ASN A 214 -27.19 -11.19 -1.72
C ASN A 214 -26.92 -12.36 -2.68
N LEU A 215 -25.74 -12.41 -3.32
CA LEU A 215 -25.42 -13.38 -4.38
C LEU A 215 -24.03 -14.00 -4.17
N PRO A 216 -23.91 -15.05 -3.34
CA PRO A 216 -22.63 -15.70 -3.01
C PRO A 216 -21.98 -16.45 -4.16
N ASP A 217 -22.74 -16.86 -5.18
CA ASP A 217 -22.18 -17.53 -6.37
C ASP A 217 -21.20 -16.63 -7.16
N TYR A 218 -21.27 -15.31 -6.95
CA TYR A 218 -20.37 -14.35 -7.56
C TYR A 218 -19.14 -14.06 -6.71
N LEU A 219 -18.96 -14.65 -5.52
CA LEU A 219 -17.74 -14.42 -4.74
C LEU A 219 -16.51 -15.02 -5.41
N ASP A 220 -15.41 -14.26 -5.36
CA ASP A 220 -14.10 -14.77 -5.70
C ASP A 220 -13.39 -15.30 -4.45
N TYR A 221 -12.96 -16.57 -4.54
CA TYR A 221 -12.22 -17.27 -3.50
C TYR A 221 -10.84 -17.72 -4.00
N ALA A 222 -10.41 -17.22 -5.16
CA ALA A 222 -9.19 -17.67 -5.82
C ALA A 222 -7.94 -17.44 -4.95
N GLU A 223 -7.90 -16.33 -4.22
CA GLU A 223 -6.76 -15.95 -3.40
C GLU A 223 -7.16 -15.61 -1.96
N SER A 224 -6.28 -15.91 -1.02
CA SER A 224 -6.48 -15.52 0.38
C SER A 224 -6.48 -14.00 0.55
N GLY A 225 -7.30 -13.49 1.47
CA GLY A 225 -7.38 -12.05 1.80
C GLY A 225 -8.29 -11.23 0.88
N GLN A 226 -9.00 -11.85 -0.07
CA GLN A 226 -9.99 -11.17 -0.91
C GLN A 226 -11.30 -10.91 -0.14
N VAL A 227 -11.71 -11.85 0.71
CA VAL A 227 -12.99 -11.85 1.44
C VAL A 227 -12.75 -12.04 2.94
N TYR A 228 -13.11 -11.03 3.74
CA TYR A 228 -12.87 -11.02 5.18
C TYR A 228 -13.87 -10.15 5.95
N PHE A 229 -14.01 -10.41 7.24
CA PHE A 229 -14.84 -9.64 8.16
C PHE A 229 -14.13 -9.56 9.52
N GLY A 230 -14.13 -8.40 10.16
CA GLY A 230 -13.46 -8.24 11.43
C GLY A 230 -14.01 -7.14 12.31
N ILE A 231 -13.68 -7.26 13.59
CA ILE A 231 -13.93 -6.28 14.63
C ILE A 231 -12.72 -6.13 15.53
N ILE A 232 -12.51 -4.93 16.07
CA ILE A 232 -11.54 -4.69 17.13
C ILE A 232 -12.07 -3.63 18.09
N ALA A 233 -12.03 -3.91 19.39
CA ALA A 233 -12.33 -2.93 20.42
C ALA A 233 -11.27 -1.82 20.41
N LEU A 234 -11.68 -0.56 20.60
CA LEU A 234 -10.80 0.60 20.57
C LEU A 234 -10.25 0.98 21.95
#